data_AF-A0A8H7U9L8-F1
#
_entry.id   AF-A0A8H7U9L8-F1
#
_cell.length_a   1.000
_cell.length_b   1.000
_cell.length_c   1.000
_cell.angle_alpha   90.00
_cell.angle_beta   90.00
_cell.angle_gamma   90.00
#
_symmetry.space_group_name_H-M   'P 1'
#
loop_
_entity.id
_entity.type
_entity.pdbx_description
1 polymer ?
#
loop_
_entity_poly.entity_id
_entity_poly.type
_entity_poly.pdbx_seq_one_letter_code
_entity_poly.pdbx_strand_id
1 'polypeptide(L)'
;MNATQDDLDKLPTETILAEIGKLQNSIKHLVRSNTEMKEFDPELTDGDLHQAVQENEQVIARQDSQIDRLIETIRNRLGADAAREIESTVQEYRQKDLDLISGRAADAVTTHSADTTQDADAAADGNDQDTDGVFL
;
A
#
# COMPACT_ATOMS: atom_id res chain seq x y z
N MET A 1 -15.07 -8.79 -9.38
CA MET A 1 -14.88 -10.04 -10.16
C MET A 1 -13.55 -10.63 -9.72
N ASN A 2 -13.55 -11.83 -9.13
CA ASN A 2 -12.29 -12.52 -8.83
C ASN A 2 -11.76 -13.10 -10.14
N ALA A 3 -10.52 -12.78 -10.51
CA ALA A 3 -9.85 -13.39 -11.65
C ALA A 3 -9.83 -14.92 -11.46
N THR A 4 -10.12 -15.67 -12.52
CA THR A 4 -10.12 -17.12 -12.47
C THR A 4 -8.68 -17.65 -12.49
N GLN A 5 -8.44 -18.88 -12.02
CA GLN A 5 -7.10 -19.49 -12.04
C GLN A 5 -6.50 -19.48 -13.46
N ASP A 6 -7.33 -19.69 -14.48
CA ASP A 6 -6.97 -19.62 -15.90
C ASP A 6 -6.52 -18.21 -16.36
N ASP A 7 -6.98 -17.15 -15.70
CA ASP A 7 -6.54 -15.78 -15.98
C ASP A 7 -5.18 -15.51 -15.35
N LEU A 8 -4.98 -16.01 -14.12
CA LEU A 8 -3.70 -15.93 -13.42
C LEU A 8 -2.61 -16.68 -14.19
N ASP A 9 -2.93 -17.82 -14.79
CA ASP A 9 -2.00 -18.66 -15.55
C ASP A 9 -1.53 -18.05 -16.88
N LYS A 10 -2.15 -16.95 -17.34
CA LYS A 10 -1.74 -16.22 -18.56
C LYS A 10 -0.88 -14.98 -18.27
N LEU A 11 -0.82 -14.53 -17.02
CA LEU A 11 -0.06 -13.34 -16.65
C LEU A 11 1.46 -13.62 -16.68
N PRO A 12 2.32 -12.69 -17.12
CA PRO A 12 3.76 -12.82 -16.96
C PRO A 12 4.17 -12.98 -15.50
N THR A 13 5.21 -13.76 -15.21
CA THR A 13 5.69 -13.98 -13.84
C THR A 13 6.05 -12.66 -13.14
N GLU A 14 6.67 -11.72 -13.87
CA GLU A 14 6.99 -10.38 -13.34
C GLU A 14 5.73 -9.63 -12.90
N THR A 15 4.63 -9.78 -13.65
CA THR A 15 3.33 -9.18 -13.28
C THR A 15 2.77 -9.81 -12.02
N ILE A 16 2.90 -11.13 -11.84
CA ILE A 16 2.49 -11.84 -10.62
C ILE A 16 3.29 -11.33 -9.42
N LEU A 17 4.62 -11.22 -9.54
CA LEU A 17 5.49 -10.71 -8.48
C LEU A 17 5.16 -9.26 -8.11
N ALA A 18 4.93 -8.41 -9.11
CA ALA A 18 4.53 -7.02 -8.89
C ALA A 18 3.16 -6.94 -8.18
N GLU A 19 2.22 -7.82 -8.53
CA GLU A 19 0.91 -7.88 -7.89
C GLU A 19 1.00 -8.33 -6.43
N ILE A 20 1.83 -9.33 -6.12
CA ILE A 20 2.11 -9.73 -4.74
C ILE A 20 2.62 -8.53 -3.93
N GLY A 21 3.60 -7.79 -4.45
CA GLY A 21 4.14 -6.60 -3.78
C GLY A 21 3.11 -5.48 -3.56
N LYS A 22 2.19 -5.28 -4.52
CA LYS A 22 1.09 -4.32 -4.36
C LYS A 22 0.10 -4.74 -3.28
N LEU A 23 -0.30 -6.01 -3.27
CA LEU A 23 -1.20 -6.56 -2.27
C LEU A 23 -0.59 -6.46 -0.88
N GLN A 24 0.71 -6.78 -0.73
CA GLN A 24 1.42 -6.61 0.55
C GLN A 24 1.43 -5.16 1.04
N ASN A 25 1.68 -4.19 0.16
CA ASN A 25 1.61 -2.78 0.54
C ASN A 25 0.19 -2.37 0.96
N SER A 26 -0.83 -2.83 0.23
CA SER A 26 -2.23 -2.56 0.59
C SER A 26 -2.56 -3.13 1.97
N ILE A 27 -2.18 -4.38 2.25
CA ILE A 27 -2.39 -5.02 3.55
C ILE A 27 -1.70 -4.21 4.65
N LYS A 28 -0.43 -3.84 4.46
CA LYS A 28 0.33 -3.02 5.42
C LYS A 28 -0.40 -1.72 5.78
N HIS A 29 -0.95 -1.02 4.78
CA HIS A 29 -1.69 0.22 5.03
C HIS A 29 -2.99 -0.03 5.80
N LEU A 30 -3.73 -1.10 5.49
CA LEU A 30 -4.95 -1.46 6.20
C LEU A 30 -4.67 -1.89 7.65
N VAL A 31 -3.61 -2.67 7.87
CA VAL A 31 -3.16 -3.08 9.22
C VAL A 31 -2.78 -1.86 10.06
N ARG A 32 -2.02 -0.93 9.48
CA ARG A 32 -1.66 0.31 10.16
C ARG A 32 -2.90 1.14 10.50
N SER A 33 -3.82 1.33 9.54
CA SER A 33 -5.07 2.05 9.76
C SER A 33 -5.92 1.41 10.87
N ASN A 34 -6.00 0.08 10.91
CA ASN A 34 -6.69 -0.64 11.98
C ASN A 34 -6.02 -0.44 13.34
N THR A 35 -4.69 -0.38 13.38
CA THR A 35 -3.93 -0.11 14.61
C THR A 35 -4.22 1.30 15.10
N GLU A 36 -4.13 2.29 14.21
CA GLU A 36 -4.44 3.69 14.52
C GLU A 36 -5.89 3.84 15.03
N MET A 37 -6.88 3.21 14.39
CA MET A 37 -8.27 3.24 14.88
C MET A 37 -8.44 2.61 16.27
N LYS A 38 -7.74 1.49 16.54
CA LYS A 38 -7.76 0.82 17.86
C LYS A 38 -6.98 1.60 18.93
N GLU A 39 -6.05 2.49 18.55
CA GLU A 39 -5.43 3.42 19.50
C GLU A 39 -6.41 4.51 19.97
N PHE A 40 -7.29 4.98 19.08
CA PHE A 40 -8.31 5.99 19.41
C PHE A 40 -9.52 5.40 20.13
N ASP A 41 -9.94 4.19 19.76
CA ASP A 41 -11.05 3.48 20.40
C ASP A 41 -10.68 2.00 20.66
N PRO A 42 -9.94 1.72 21.75
CA PRO A 42 -9.47 0.38 22.06
C PRO A 42 -10.58 -0.64 22.31
N GLU A 43 -11.72 -0.17 22.80
CA GLU A 43 -12.89 -1.00 23.10
C GLU A 43 -13.83 -1.15 21.89
N LEU A 44 -13.55 -0.47 20.77
CA LEU A 44 -14.38 -0.46 19.55
C LEU A 44 -15.86 -0.15 19.88
N THR A 45 -16.05 0.86 20.73
CA THR A 45 -17.36 1.34 21.18
C THR A 45 -18.02 2.30 20.18
N ASP A 46 -17.21 2.97 19.36
CA ASP A 46 -17.64 3.74 18.21
C ASP A 46 -18.02 2.76 17.08
N GLY A 47 -19.31 2.75 16.73
CA GLY A 47 -19.85 1.87 15.72
C GLY A 47 -19.23 2.07 14.33
N ASP A 48 -18.86 3.30 13.98
CA ASP A 48 -18.26 3.60 12.68
C ASP A 48 -16.81 3.10 12.63
N LEU A 49 -16.03 3.28 13.70
CA LEU A 49 -14.66 2.77 13.79
C LEU A 49 -14.64 1.24 13.83
N HIS A 50 -15.53 0.62 14.60
CA HIS A 50 -15.66 -0.83 14.64
C HIS A 50 -16.02 -1.40 13.27
N GLN A 51 -16.99 -0.80 12.57
CA GLN A 51 -17.36 -1.22 11.22
C GLN A 51 -16.18 -1.08 10.25
N ALA A 52 -15.47 0.04 10.27
CA ALA A 52 -14.32 0.28 9.41
C ALA A 52 -13.20 -0.76 9.63
N VAL A 53 -12.89 -1.09 10.89
CA VAL A 53 -11.93 -2.16 11.23
C VAL A 53 -12.38 -3.50 10.66
N GLN A 54 -13.66 -3.85 10.82
CA GLN A 54 -14.20 -5.11 10.33
C GLN A 54 -14.16 -5.20 8.80
N GLU A 55 -14.50 -4.13 8.10
CA GLU A 55 -14.43 -4.06 6.64
C GLU A 55 -12.98 -4.21 6.15
N ASN A 56 -12.03 -3.53 6.80
CA ASN A 56 -10.61 -3.64 6.50
C ASN A 56 -10.09 -5.07 6.73
N GLU A 57 -10.47 -5.73 7.83
CA GLU A 57 -10.10 -7.13 8.10
C GLU A 57 -10.62 -8.08 7.00
N GLN A 58 -11.82 -7.84 6.47
CA GLN A 58 -12.34 -8.61 5.33
C GLN A 58 -11.58 -8.33 4.03
N VAL A 59 -11.10 -7.10 3.81
CA VAL A 59 -10.25 -6.78 2.65
C VAL A 59 -8.90 -7.47 2.78
N ILE A 60 -8.26 -7.39 3.95
CA ILE A 60 -6.98 -8.05 4.24
C ILE A 60 -7.09 -9.55 3.95
N ALA A 61 -8.11 -10.22 4.50
CA ALA A 61 -8.30 -11.67 4.30
C ALA A 61 -8.46 -12.06 2.81
N ARG A 62 -9.15 -11.22 2.03
CA ARG A 62 -9.30 -11.43 0.57
C ARG A 62 -7.99 -11.24 -0.17
N GLN A 63 -7.23 -10.21 0.18
CA GLN A 63 -5.93 -9.92 -0.43
C GLN A 63 -4.89 -11.00 -0.09
N ASP A 64 -4.86 -11.48 1.16
CA ASP A 64 -4.01 -12.61 1.56
C ASP A 64 -4.36 -13.88 0.77
N SER A 65 -5.65 -14.20 0.66
CA SER A 65 -6.12 -15.33 -0.15
C SER A 65 -5.74 -15.20 -1.62
N GLN A 66 -5.60 -13.96 -2.13
CA GLN A 66 -5.15 -13.71 -3.50
C GLN A 66 -3.64 -13.90 -3.64
N ILE A 67 -2.84 -13.46 -2.67
CA ILE A 67 -1.40 -13.73 -2.61
C ILE A 67 -1.15 -15.23 -2.63
N ASP A 68 -1.89 -16.01 -1.84
CA ASP A 68 -1.73 -17.47 -1.78
C ASP A 68 -2.00 -18.14 -3.16
N ARG A 69 -2.99 -17.66 -3.91
CA ARG A 69 -3.25 -18.14 -5.29
C ARG A 69 -2.14 -17.76 -6.26
N LEU A 70 -1.60 -16.55 -6.16
CA LEU A 70 -0.50 -16.09 -7.00
C LEU A 70 0.78 -16.91 -6.73
N ILE A 71 1.05 -17.23 -5.46
CA ILE A 71 2.15 -18.13 -5.07
C ILE A 71 1.93 -19.53 -5.64
N GLU A 72 0.71 -20.06 -5.58
CA GLU A 72 0.38 -21.37 -6.15
C GLU A 72 0.57 -21.38 -7.67
N THR A 73 0.20 -20.31 -8.38
CA THR A 73 0.53 -20.15 -9.81
C THR A 73 2.03 -20.17 -10.05
N ILE A 74 2.83 -19.53 -9.20
CA ILE A 74 4.30 -19.59 -9.31
C ILE A 74 4.83 -21.00 -9.07
N ARG A 75 4.32 -21.70 -8.05
CA ARG A 75 4.65 -23.10 -7.76
C ARG A 75 4.42 -23.98 -8.99
N ASN A 76 3.28 -23.81 -9.65
CA ASN A 76 2.91 -24.60 -10.83
C ASN A 76 3.77 -24.30 -12.06
N ARG A 77 4.32 -23.08 -12.18
CA ARG A 77 5.10 -22.66 -13.35
C ARG A 77 6.60 -22.82 -13.21
N LEU A 78 7.13 -22.48 -12.03
CA LEU A 78 8.56 -22.37 -11.75
C LEU A 78 9.05 -23.44 -10.77
N GLY A 79 8.13 -24.20 -10.16
CA GLY A 79 8.43 -25.24 -9.21
C GLY A 79 8.37 -24.79 -7.74
N ALA A 80 8.50 -25.76 -6.85
CA ALA A 80 8.33 -25.57 -5.41
C ALA A 80 9.40 -24.67 -4.78
N ASP A 81 10.63 -24.68 -5.30
CA ASP A 81 11.74 -23.90 -4.73
C ASP A 81 11.51 -22.40 -4.91
N ALA A 82 11.10 -21.98 -6.11
CA ALA A 82 10.77 -20.57 -6.39
C ALA A 82 9.57 -20.09 -5.56
N ALA A 83 8.53 -20.93 -5.42
CA ALA A 83 7.38 -20.60 -4.58
C ALA A 83 7.78 -20.44 -3.10
N ARG A 84 8.69 -21.30 -2.60
CA ARG A 84 9.15 -21.24 -1.20
C ARG A 84 9.92 -19.97 -0.89
N GLU A 85 10.73 -19.48 -1.82
CA GLU A 85 11.46 -18.21 -1.66
C GLU A 85 10.50 -17.02 -1.51
N ILE A 86 9.46 -17.00 -2.35
CA ILE A 86 8.43 -15.96 -2.30
C ILE A 86 7.59 -16.10 -1.03
N GLU A 87 7.18 -17.32 -0.65
CA GLU A 87 6.49 -17.58 0.61
C GLU A 87 7.30 -17.08 1.80
N SER A 88 8.62 -17.34 1.83
CA SER A 88 9.50 -16.83 2.89
C SER A 88 9.45 -15.31 2.98
N THR A 89 9.54 -14.63 1.84
CA THR A 89 9.45 -13.17 1.78
C THR A 89 8.09 -12.68 2.27
N VAL A 90 7.00 -13.32 1.86
CA VAL A 90 5.63 -12.97 2.29
C VAL A 90 5.45 -13.19 3.79
N GLN A 91 5.98 -14.28 4.33
CA GLN A 91 5.95 -14.57 5.77
C GLN A 91 6.71 -13.52 6.59
N GLU A 92 7.88 -13.07 6.13
CA GLU A 92 8.62 -11.98 6.78
C GLU A 92 7.82 -10.68 6.82
N TYR A 93 7.09 -10.35 5.75
CA TYR A 93 6.20 -9.19 5.73
C TYR A 93 5.04 -9.35 6.73
N ARG A 94 4.36 -10.50 6.72
CA ARG A 94 3.27 -10.80 7.67
C ARG A 94 3.74 -10.72 9.13
N GLN A 95 4.95 -11.20 9.41
CA GLN A 95 5.53 -11.13 10.75
C GLN A 95 5.81 -9.69 11.19
N LYS A 96 6.32 -8.83 10.30
CA LYS A 96 6.53 -7.40 10.60
C LYS A 96 5.22 -6.69 10.93
N ASP A 97 4.15 -7.01 10.20
CA ASP A 97 2.82 -6.44 10.46
C ASP A 97 2.26 -6.92 11.82
N LEU A 98 2.47 -8.19 12.17
CA LEU A 98 2.16 -8.72 13.51
C LEU A 98 2.94 -8.03 14.63
N ASP A 99 4.22 -7.76 14.42
CA ASP A 99 5.08 -7.08 15.40
C ASP A 99 4.65 -5.61 15.61
N LEU A 100 4.15 -4.95 14.55
CA LEU A 100 3.53 -3.63 14.61
C LEU A 100 2.25 -3.66 15.47
N ILE A 101 1.35 -4.62 15.22
CA ILE A 101 0.10 -4.78 15.99
C ILE A 101 0.40 -5.12 17.46
N SER A 102 1.41 -5.94 17.73
CA SER A 102 1.78 -6.36 19.09
C SER A 102 2.50 -5.25 19.90
N GLY A 103 2.68 -4.04 19.35
CA GLY A 103 3.36 -2.94 20.02
C GLY A 103 4.86 -3.18 20.26
N ARG A 104 5.47 -4.16 19.58
CA ARG A 104 6.88 -4.54 19.77
C ARG A 104 7.84 -3.77 18.86
N ALA A 105 7.29 -3.04 17.88
CA ALA A 105 8.03 -2.29 16.86
C ALA A 105 8.18 -0.78 17.17
N ALA A 106 7.94 -0.33 18.41
CA ALA A 106 8.00 1.09 18.78
C ALA A 106 9.40 1.74 18.67
N ASP A 107 10.43 1.02 18.21
CA ASP A 107 11.81 1.50 18.15
C ASP A 107 12.37 1.66 16.71
N ALA A 108 11.56 1.42 15.67
CA ALA A 108 12.04 1.53 14.29
C ALA A 108 11.08 2.32 13.38
N VAL A 109 11.60 3.43 12.86
CA VAL A 109 11.11 4.20 11.69
C VAL A 109 10.20 5.40 12.01
N THR A 110 10.84 6.49 12.44
CA THR A 110 10.52 7.84 11.95
C THR A 110 11.38 8.13 10.72
N THR A 111 10.83 7.86 9.53
CA THR A 111 11.31 8.50 8.29
C THR A 111 10.09 8.88 7.47
N HIS A 112 9.49 10.00 7.83
CA HIS A 112 8.52 10.71 7.02
C HIS A 112 9.28 11.36 5.85
N SER A 113 9.27 10.73 4.68
CA SER A 113 9.53 11.43 3.43
C SER A 113 8.26 12.23 3.09
N ALA A 114 8.22 13.48 3.54
CA ALA A 114 7.30 14.47 3.00
C ALA A 114 7.88 14.98 1.68
N ASP A 115 7.50 14.32 0.58
CA ASP A 115 7.58 14.89 -0.76
C ASP A 115 6.23 15.54 -1.07
N THR A 116 6.14 16.86 -0.88
CA THR A 116 5.11 17.71 -1.48
C THR A 116 5.58 19.16 -1.34
N THR A 117 6.07 19.73 -2.44
CA THR A 117 5.74 21.10 -2.86
C THR A 117 6.04 21.22 -4.34
N GLN A 118 5.02 20.92 -5.14
CA GLN A 118 4.85 21.51 -6.46
C GLN A 118 3.85 22.65 -6.24
N ASP A 119 4.28 23.90 -6.43
CA ASP A 119 3.51 24.87 -7.21
C ASP A 119 4.27 26.18 -7.39
N ALA A 120 4.43 26.50 -8.68
CA ALA A 120 4.44 27.81 -9.32
C ALA A 120 5.01 29.01 -8.56
N ASP A 121 6.16 29.51 -9.03
CA ASP A 121 6.35 30.95 -9.08
C ASP A 121 6.72 31.40 -10.49
N ALA A 122 6.06 32.49 -10.87
CA ALA A 122 5.88 32.98 -12.21
C ALA A 122 7.13 33.71 -12.72
N ALA A 123 7.34 33.59 -14.03
CA ALA A 123 8.26 34.44 -14.76
C ALA A 123 7.80 35.90 -14.70
N ALA A 124 8.66 36.79 -14.17
CA ALA A 124 8.60 38.22 -14.39
C ALA A 124 10.03 38.72 -14.66
N ASP A 125 10.41 38.69 -15.93
CA ASP A 125 11.63 39.29 -16.48
C ASP A 125 11.24 40.29 -17.57
N GLY A 126 11.80 41.51 -17.47
CA GLY A 126 11.71 42.62 -18.42
C GLY A 126 10.33 43.31 -18.53
N ASN A 127 10.20 44.61 -18.66
CA ASN A 127 11.17 45.63 -19.04
C ASN A 127 10.60 47.00 -18.62
N ASP A 128 11.46 47.81 -18.02
CA ASP A 128 11.33 49.26 -17.88
C ASP A 128 11.20 49.89 -19.28
N GLN A 129 10.36 50.92 -19.46
CA GLN A 129 10.56 52.09 -20.34
C GLN A 129 9.31 52.99 -20.32
N ASP A 130 9.53 54.18 -19.77
CA ASP A 130 8.92 55.47 -20.07
C ASP A 130 8.12 55.56 -21.39
N THR A 131 6.94 56.18 -21.36
CA THR A 131 6.64 57.37 -22.18
C THR A 131 5.28 58.00 -21.83
N ASP A 132 5.41 59.29 -21.56
CA ASP A 132 4.45 60.39 -21.57
C ASP A 132 3.57 60.42 -22.84
N GLY A 133 2.28 60.79 -22.75
CA GLY A 133 1.46 61.01 -23.95
C GLY A 133 -0.07 60.99 -23.80
N VAL A 134 -0.65 62.18 -23.68
CA VAL A 134 -2.06 62.58 -23.85
C VAL A 134 -2.71 62.06 -25.15
N PHE A 135 -4.01 61.72 -25.13
CA PHE A 135 -5.09 61.91 -26.16
C PHE A 135 -6.30 61.06 -25.69
N LEU A 136 -7.57 61.47 -25.59
CA LEU A 136 -8.41 62.63 -25.95
C LEU A 136 -9.52 62.76 -24.90
#